data_AF-A0ABD0RXF1-F1
#
_entry.id   AF-A0ABD0RXF1-F1
#
_cell.length_a   1.000
_cell.length_b   1.000
_cell.length_c   1.000
_cell.angle_alpha   90.00
_cell.angle_beta   90.00
_cell.angle_gamma   90.00
#
_symmetry.space_group_name_H-M   'P 1'
#
loop_
_entity.id
_entity.type
_entity.pdbx_description
1 polymer ?
#
loop_
_entity_poly.entity_id
_entity_poly.type
_entity_poly.pdbx_seq_one_letter_code
_entity_poly.pdbx_strand_id
1 'polypeptide(L)' 'DLHVISTDENRVVAAVQEWNQNDTYNLYVSEAGGIYYTLALENVMSSMGPEGNVMIDLYE' A
#
# COMPACT_ATOMS: atom_id res chain seq x y z
N ASP A 1 3.25 4.17 8.53
CA ASP A 1 3.18 2.70 8.65
C ASP A 1 3.44 2.06 7.28
N LEU A 2 3.75 0.76 7.20
CA LEU A 2 3.97 0.06 5.93
C LEU A 2 3.34 -1.33 5.91
N HIS A 3 2.60 -1.62 4.83
CA HIS A 3 2.02 -2.92 4.55
C HIS A 3 2.44 -3.42 3.17
N VAL A 4 2.80 -4.71 3.07
CA VAL A 4 2.97 -5.38 1.78
C VAL A 4 1.61 -5.92 1.34
N ILE A 5 1.15 -5.50 0.17
CA ILE A 5 -0.20 -5.81 -0.36
C ILE A 5 -0.15 -7.00 -1.32
N SER A 6 0.86 -7.04 -2.20
CA SER A 6 1.09 -8.16 -3.11
C SER A 6 2.57 -8.28 -3.44
N THR A 7 2.99 -9.51 -3.73
CA THR A 7 4.34 -9.86 -4.24
C THR A 7 4.25 -10.62 -5.57
N ASP A 8 3.14 -10.47 -6.29
CA ASP A 8 2.90 -11.18 -7.53
C ASP A 8 3.70 -10.59 -8.70
N GLU A 9 3.81 -11.34 -9.79
CA GLU A 9 4.40 -10.87 -11.05
C GLU A 9 5.83 -10.28 -10.92
N ASN A 10 6.62 -10.80 -9.98
CA ASN A 10 8.01 -10.40 -9.73
C ASN A 10 8.18 -8.92 -9.29
N ARG A 11 7.14 -8.34 -8.70
CA ARG A 11 7.12 -6.99 -8.14
C ARG A 11 6.45 -6.99 -6.77
N VAL A 12 6.68 -5.94 -6.01
CA VAL A 12 6.06 -5.72 -4.70
C VAL A 12 5.14 -4.51 -4.80
N VAL A 13 3.91 -4.66 -4.33
CA VAL A 13 3.00 -3.55 -4.06
C VAL A 13 3.02 -3.30 -2.56
N ALA A 14 3.42 -2.10 -2.16
CA ALA A 14 3.47 -1.68 -0.78
C ALA A 14 2.57 -0.47 -0.56
N ALA A 15 1.82 -0.47 0.54
CA ALA A 15 1.10 0.69 1.02
C ALA A 15 1.88 1.35 2.14
N VAL A 16 2.11 2.65 2.03
CA VAL A 16 2.86 3.45 3.00
C VAL A 16 2.01 4.63 3.45
N GLN A 17 1.77 4.73 4.74
CA GLN A 17 1.14 5.90 5.34
C GLN A 17 2.25 6.90 5.68
N GLU A 18 2.23 8.05 5.01
CA GLU A 18 3.17 9.14 5.27
C GLU A 18 2.80 9.94 6.52
N TRP A 19 3.76 10.71 7.02
CA TRP A 19 3.69 11.41 8.32
C TRP A 19 2.54 12.41 8.44
N ASN A 20 2.03 12.95 7.33
CA ASN A 20 0.94 13.92 7.27
C ASN A 20 -0.41 13.33 6.80
N GLN A 21 -0.48 12.00 6.65
CA GLN A 21 -1.70 11.33 6.20
C GLN A 21 -2.45 10.71 7.38
N ASN A 22 -3.75 11.00 7.47
CA ASN A 22 -4.66 10.37 8.42
C ASN A 22 -5.56 9.39 7.67
N ASP A 23 -5.55 8.13 8.10
CA ASP A 23 -6.41 7.06 7.58
C ASP A 23 -6.28 6.78 6.07
N THR A 24 -5.23 7.31 5.43
CA THR A 24 -4.90 7.09 4.03
C THR A 24 -3.48 6.58 3.85
N TYR A 25 -3.27 5.86 2.75
CA TYR A 25 -1.99 5.30 2.34
C TYR A 25 -1.67 5.69 0.90
N ASN A 26 -0.39 5.85 0.61
CA ASN A 26 0.13 5.87 -0.76
C ASN A 26 0.54 4.46 -1.17
N LEU A 27 0.19 4.05 -2.39
CA LEU A 27 0.63 2.79 -2.97
C LEU A 27 1.88 3.01 -3.81
N TYR A 28 2.86 2.17 -3.56
CA TYR A 28 4.10 2.11 -4.31
C TYR A 28 4.26 0.75 -4.95
N VAL A 29 4.73 0.75 -6.19
CA VAL A 29 5.04 -0.48 -6.93
C VAL A 29 6.54 -0.54 -7.16
N SER A 30 7.13 -1.69 -6.88
CA SER A 30 8.54 -1.91 -7.11
C SER A 30 8.85 -2.25 -8.56
N GLU A 31 10.09 -2.00 -8.97
CA GLU A 31 10.71 -2.72 -10.08
C GLU A 31 10.96 -4.20 -9.72
N ALA A 32 11.42 -4.97 -10.71
CA ALA A 32 11.86 -6.34 -10.49
C ALA A 32 12.94 -6.39 -9.41
N GLY A 33 12.77 -7.29 -8.43
CA GLY A 33 13.70 -7.45 -7.30
C GLY A 33 13.34 -6.66 -6.03
N GLY A 34 12.29 -5.83 -6.05
CA GLY A 34 11.70 -5.29 -4.83
C GLY A 34 12.52 -4.18 -4.13
N ILE A 35 13.40 -3.49 -4.86
CA ILE A 35 14.33 -2.48 -4.30
C ILE A 35 13.86 -1.05 -4.59
N TYR A 36 13.61 -0.72 -5.85
CA TYR A 36 13.22 0.62 -6.27
C TYR A 36 11.71 0.70 -6.42
N TYR A 37 11.11 1.72 -5.82
CA TYR A 37 9.67 1.89 -5.75
C TYR A 37 9.26 3.21 -6.40
N THR A 38 8.17 3.17 -7.16
CA THR A 38 7.54 4.36 -7.74
C THR A 38 6.11 4.48 -7.23
N LEU A 39 5.69 5.71 -6.97
CA LEU A 39 4.32 6.02 -6.56
C LEU A 39 3.33 5.62 -7.66
N ALA A 40 2.30 4.84 -7.30
CA ALA A 40 1.28 4.35 -8.21
C ALA A 40 -0.09 4.98 -7.93
N LEU A 41 -0.45 5.16 -6.65
CA LEU A 41 -1.72 5.76 -6.26
C LEU A 41 -1.57 6.51 -4.93
N GLU A 42 -2.21 7.67 -4.81
CA GLU A 42 -2.16 8.50 -3.61
C GLU A 42 -3.47 8.44 -2.83
N ASN A 43 -3.36 8.64 -1.52
CA ASN A 43 -4.50 8.88 -0.62
C ASN A 43 -5.58 7.79 -0.67
N VAL A 44 -5.16 6.52 -0.76
CA VAL A 44 -6.06 5.37 -0.73
C VAL A 44 -6.61 5.21 0.68
N MET A 45 -7.94 5.11 0.80
CA MET A 45 -8.61 4.97 2.09
C MET A 45 -8.26 3.63 2.73
N SER A 46 -8.12 3.66 4.05
CA SER A 46 -8.00 2.45 4.85
C SER A 46 -9.20 2.31 5.80
N SER A 47 -9.55 1.07 6.11
CA SER A 47 -10.58 0.72 7.07
C SER A 47 -10.08 -0.35 8.04
N MET A 48 -10.72 -0.44 9.20
CA MET A 48 -10.42 -1.49 10.18
C MET A 48 -11.32 -2.70 9.93
N GLY A 49 -10.70 -3.82 9.63
CA GLY A 49 -11.38 -5.10 9.44
C GLY A 49 -11.87 -5.72 10.76
N PRO A 50 -12.65 -6.81 10.67
CA PRO A 50 -13.31 -7.43 11.82
C PRO A 50 -12.36 -7.89 12.94
N GLU A 51 -11.12 -8.20 12.60
CA GLU A 51 -10.10 -8.69 13.54
C GLU A 51 -9.09 -7.59 13.92
N GLY A 52 -9.37 -6.33 13.57
CA GLY A 52 -8.45 -5.21 13.77
C GLY A 52 -7.33 -5.16 12.73
N ASN A 53 -7.44 -5.92 11.65
CA ASN A 53 -6.55 -5.85 10.50
C ASN A 53 -6.82 -4.57 9.70
N VAL A 54 -5.76 -3.91 9.22
CA VAL A 54 -5.88 -2.77 8.31
C VAL A 54 -6.29 -3.31 6.94
N MET A 55 -7.41 -2.83 6.44
CA MET A 55 -7.91 -3.06 5.08
C MET A 55 -7.58 -1.84 4.24
N ILE A 56 -7.02 -2.05 3.06
CA ILE A 56 -6.73 -0.97 2.11
C ILE A 56 -7.70 -1.10 0.95
N ASP A 57 -8.51 -0.06 0.75
CA ASP A 57 -9.63 -0.10 -0.18
C ASP A 57 -9.12 0.17 -1.60
N LEU A 58 -8.80 -0.91 -2.32
CA LEU A 58 -8.47 -0.87 -3.73
C LEU A 58 -9.77 -0.99 -4.55
N TYR A 59 -10.04 0.01 -5.39
CA TYR A 59 -11.08 -0.11 -6.41
C TYR A 59 -10.45 -0.71 -7.67
N GLU A 60 -11.11 -1.72 -8.25
CA GLU A 60 -10.80 -2.26 -9.58
C GLU A 60 -11.24 -1.28 -10.69
#